data_AF-A0A7S0AJM3-F1
#
_entry.id   AF-A0A7S0AJM3-F1
#
_cell.length_a   1.000
_cell.length_b   1.000
_cell.length_c   1.000
_cell.angle_alpha   90.00
_cell.angle_beta   90.00
_cell.angle_gamma   90.00
#
_symmetry.space_group_name_H-M   'P 1'
#
loop_
_entity.id
_entity.type
_entity.pdbx_description
1 polymer ?
#
loop_
_entity_poly.entity_id
_entity_poly.type
_entity_poly.pdbx_seq_one_letter_code
_entity_poly.pdbx_strand_id
1 'polypeptide(L)'
;TFNGRSQPRLGERRFIAFSTFSRVVSNLALKPDKTTLEDIENAARYVCKMEWDTLLDRWRDLHEESLRMLCFSATYVVVLLHFGLGFRKHNLQIEFRTAGNLTTFSWAYGSMIWAANHWFNIYQPLCLAEEWPTGKNNADNGTRPRGEL
;
A
#
# COMPACT_ATOMS: atom_id res chain seq x y z
N THR A 1 -1.98 15.19 14.48
CA THR A 1 -2.79 14.18 15.18
C THR A 1 -3.80 14.84 16.10
N PHE A 2 -4.89 14.14 16.36
CA PHE A 2 -6.03 14.57 17.16
C PHE A 2 -5.99 13.91 18.55
N ASN A 3 -6.85 14.36 19.47
CA ASN A 3 -7.01 13.82 20.83
C ASN A 3 -5.73 13.84 21.68
N GLY A 4 -4.90 14.88 21.56
CA GLY A 4 -3.70 15.07 22.40
C GLY A 4 -2.60 14.02 22.21
N ARG A 5 -2.68 13.19 21.16
CA ARG A 5 -1.64 12.22 20.85
C ARG A 5 -0.41 12.93 20.28
N SER A 6 0.77 12.34 20.45
CA SER A 6 1.98 12.83 19.79
C SER A 6 2.11 12.22 18.39
N GLN A 7 2.48 13.03 17.40
CA GLN A 7 2.79 12.59 16.05
C GLN A 7 4.03 13.34 15.56
N PRO A 8 5.04 12.65 15.03
CA PRO A 8 6.18 13.30 14.39
C PRO A 8 5.76 14.15 13.19
N ARG A 9 6.57 15.17 12.88
CA ARG A 9 6.36 15.99 11.68
C ARG A 9 6.50 15.12 10.42
N LEU A 10 5.55 15.26 9.49
CA LEU A 10 5.55 14.51 8.24
C LEU A 10 6.72 14.89 7.31
N GLY A 11 7.16 16.16 7.36
CA GLY A 11 8.24 16.66 6.51
C GLY A 11 7.92 16.53 5.03
N GLU A 12 8.91 16.15 4.23
CA GLU A 12 8.80 15.93 2.77
C GLU A 12 8.67 14.44 2.40
N ARG A 13 8.45 13.57 3.39
CA ARG A 13 8.36 12.12 3.16
C ARG A 13 7.12 11.78 2.35
N ARG A 14 7.22 10.79 1.47
CA ARG A 14 6.09 10.24 0.72
C ARG A 14 5.44 9.09 1.48
N PHE A 15 4.12 8.98 1.35
CA PHE A 15 3.30 7.99 2.03
C PHE A 15 2.44 7.25 1.01
N ILE A 16 2.15 5.98 1.29
CA ILE A 16 1.23 5.18 0.49
C ILE A 16 -0.05 4.98 1.31
N ALA A 17 -1.19 5.34 0.72
CA ALA A 17 -2.50 5.06 1.26
C ALA A 17 -3.15 3.91 0.47
N PHE A 18 -3.48 2.82 1.16
CA PHE A 18 -4.03 1.60 0.56
C PHE A 18 -5.35 1.19 1.25
N SER A 19 -5.90 0.04 0.87
CA SER A 19 -7.16 -0.48 1.41
C SER A 19 -8.32 0.50 1.17
N THR A 20 -9.13 0.82 2.18
CA THR A 20 -10.29 1.70 2.05
C THR A 20 -9.93 3.09 1.50
N PHE A 21 -8.75 3.64 1.82
CA PHE A 21 -8.33 4.94 1.31
C PHE A 21 -8.26 4.96 -0.23
N SER A 22 -7.60 3.96 -0.83
CA SER A 22 -7.50 3.89 -2.29
C SER A 22 -8.82 3.51 -2.94
N ARG A 23 -9.62 2.65 -2.29
CA ARG A 23 -10.96 2.28 -2.77
C ARG A 23 -11.91 3.47 -2.82
N VAL A 24 -11.90 4.35 -1.82
CA VAL A 24 -12.71 5.58 -1.82
C VAL A 24 -12.33 6.48 -3.00
N VAL A 25 -11.02 6.65 -3.26
CA VAL A 25 -10.55 7.43 -4.41
C VAL A 25 -11.03 6.83 -5.73
N SER A 26 -10.92 5.51 -5.90
CA SER A 26 -11.45 4.82 -7.09
C SER A 26 -12.98 4.95 -7.21
N ASN A 27 -13.72 4.85 -6.11
CA ASN A 27 -15.18 5.00 -6.11
C ASN A 27 -15.62 6.43 -6.49
N LEU A 28 -14.79 7.44 -6.23
CA LEU A 28 -15.02 8.81 -6.70
C LEU A 28 -14.70 9.00 -8.20
N ALA A 29 -14.38 7.92 -8.92
CA ALA A 29 -13.91 7.94 -10.31
C ALA A 29 -12.63 8.78 -10.51
N LEU A 30 -11.80 8.89 -9.47
CA LEU A 30 -10.50 9.56 -9.53
C LEU A 30 -9.37 8.54 -9.77
N LYS A 31 -8.26 8.99 -10.37
CA LYS A 31 -7.07 8.17 -10.64
C LYS A 31 -6.18 8.11 -9.39
N PRO A 32 -6.05 6.97 -8.69
CA PRO A 32 -5.37 6.90 -7.39
C PRO A 32 -3.91 7.39 -7.40
N ASP A 33 -3.21 7.22 -8.52
CA ASP A 33 -1.81 7.60 -8.71
C ASP A 33 -1.58 9.11 -8.95
N LYS A 34 -2.65 9.88 -9.21
CA LYS A 34 -2.56 11.31 -9.58
C LYS A 34 -3.49 12.21 -8.77
N THR A 35 -4.08 11.68 -7.71
CA THR A 35 -5.11 12.37 -6.94
C THR A 35 -4.51 13.08 -5.73
N THR A 36 -4.83 14.37 -5.58
CA THR A 36 -4.54 15.15 -4.38
C THR A 36 -5.72 15.11 -3.39
N LEU A 37 -5.52 15.55 -2.14
CA LEU A 37 -6.65 15.64 -1.20
C LEU A 37 -7.67 16.70 -1.60
N GLU A 38 -7.25 17.73 -2.34
CA GLU A 38 -8.16 18.73 -2.90
C GLU A 38 -9.08 18.13 -3.96
N ASP A 39 -8.56 17.25 -4.83
CA ASP A 39 -9.38 16.54 -5.82
C ASP A 39 -10.45 15.67 -5.14
N ILE A 40 -10.06 14.97 -4.06
CA ILE A 40 -10.99 14.16 -3.25
C ILE A 40 -12.05 15.06 -2.60
N GLU A 41 -11.66 16.20 -2.04
CA GLU A 41 -12.58 17.14 -1.41
C GLU A 41 -13.60 17.70 -2.42
N ASN A 42 -13.15 18.08 -3.61
CA ASN A 42 -14.01 18.59 -4.67
C ASN A 42 -14.98 17.51 -5.17
N ALA A 43 -14.49 16.29 -5.39
CA ALA A 43 -15.33 15.15 -5.77
C ALA A 43 -16.34 14.81 -4.66
N ALA A 44 -15.92 14.83 -3.39
CA ALA A 44 -16.79 14.60 -2.25
C ALA A 44 -17.93 15.63 -2.19
N ARG A 45 -17.62 16.93 -2.33
CA ARG A 45 -18.64 17.99 -2.37
C ARG A 45 -19.66 17.78 -3.48
N TYR A 46 -19.21 17.29 -4.63
CA TYR A 46 -20.10 17.01 -5.76
C TYR A 46 -21.01 15.82 -5.47
N VAL A 47 -20.44 14.70 -5.00
CA VAL A 47 -21.20 13.49 -4.61
C VAL A 47 -22.20 13.77 -3.50
N CYS A 48 -21.81 14.51 -2.46
CA CYS A 48 -22.67 14.82 -1.32
C CYS A 48 -23.86 15.73 -1.65
N LYS A 49 -23.86 16.40 -2.81
CA LYS A 49 -24.94 17.28 -3.28
C LYS A 49 -25.85 16.62 -4.33
N MET A 50 -25.53 15.41 -4.78
CA MET A 50 -26.35 14.73 -5.78
C MET A 50 -27.57 14.09 -5.14
N GLU A 51 -28.66 14.12 -5.90
CA GLU A 51 -29.84 13.31 -5.63
C GLU A 51 -29.52 11.83 -5.77
N TRP A 52 -30.19 11.01 -4.97
CA TRP A 52 -29.94 9.57 -4.88
C TRP A 52 -30.08 8.85 -6.23
N ASP A 53 -31.11 9.19 -7.00
CA ASP A 53 -31.33 8.58 -8.32
C ASP A 53 -30.22 8.92 -9.31
N THR A 54 -29.64 10.12 -9.21
CA THR A 54 -28.50 10.54 -10.05
C THR A 54 -27.22 9.80 -9.66
N LEU A 55 -27.04 9.52 -8.36
CA LEU A 55 -25.91 8.72 -7.88
C LEU A 55 -25.99 7.27 -8.38
N LEU A 56 -27.17 6.66 -8.29
CA LEU A 56 -27.42 5.31 -8.79
C LEU A 56 -27.16 5.21 -10.30
N ASP A 57 -27.60 6.22 -11.05
CA ASP A 57 -27.43 6.25 -12.51
C ASP A 57 -25.97 6.39 -12.94
N ARG A 58 -25.20 7.22 -12.23
CA ARG A 58 -23.79 7.48 -12.57
C ARG A 58 -22.84 6.39 -12.09
N TRP A 59 -23.15 5.71 -10.98
CA TRP A 59 -22.30 4.66 -10.39
C TRP A 59 -22.99 3.30 -10.36
N ARG A 60 -23.55 2.89 -11.50
CA ARG A 60 -24.28 1.62 -11.65
C ARG A 60 -23.45 0.39 -11.27
N ASP A 61 -22.12 0.46 -11.41
CA ASP A 61 -21.20 -0.64 -11.10
C ASP A 61 -20.86 -0.75 -9.61
N LEU A 62 -21.21 0.26 -8.79
CA LEU A 62 -20.98 0.22 -7.34
C LEU A 62 -22.18 -0.38 -6.62
N HIS A 63 -21.89 -1.24 -5.64
CA HIS A 63 -22.93 -1.73 -4.73
C HIS A 63 -23.59 -0.56 -3.99
N GLU A 64 -24.92 -0.59 -3.89
CA GLU A 64 -25.74 0.43 -3.23
C GLU A 64 -25.24 0.85 -1.83
N GLU A 65 -24.87 -0.11 -0.96
CA GLU A 65 -24.30 0.17 0.36
C GLU A 65 -23.02 1.01 0.29
N SER A 66 -22.14 0.72 -0.68
CA SER A 66 -20.93 1.51 -0.92
C SER A 66 -21.27 2.93 -1.40
N LEU A 67 -22.34 3.11 -2.17
CA LEU A 67 -22.83 4.41 -2.61
C LEU A 67 -23.41 5.24 -1.47
N ARG A 68 -24.24 4.63 -0.61
CA ARG A 68 -24.78 5.29 0.60
C ARG A 68 -23.66 5.84 1.49
N MET A 69 -22.55 5.11 1.58
CA MET A 69 -21.39 5.49 2.39
C MET A 69 -20.38 6.38 1.64
N LEU A 70 -20.55 6.64 0.35
CA LEU A 70 -19.52 7.30 -0.48
C LEU A 70 -19.25 8.73 -0.02
N CYS A 71 -20.30 9.54 0.17
CA CYS A 71 -20.16 10.92 0.65
C CYS A 71 -19.45 10.99 2.01
N PHE A 72 -19.88 10.16 2.97
CA PHE A 72 -19.27 10.10 4.29
C PHE A 72 -17.81 9.66 4.21
N SER A 73 -17.53 8.56 3.50
CA SER A 73 -16.18 7.99 3.40
C SER A 73 -15.21 8.94 2.72
N ALA A 74 -15.63 9.60 1.63
CA ALA A 74 -14.83 10.59 0.91
C ALA A 74 -14.49 11.80 1.80
N THR A 75 -15.49 12.32 2.51
CA THR A 75 -15.30 13.45 3.44
C THR A 75 -14.37 13.04 4.59
N TYR A 76 -14.58 11.85 5.16
CA TYR A 76 -13.79 11.35 6.26
C TYR A 76 -12.32 11.16 5.89
N VAL A 77 -12.02 10.67 4.68
CA VAL A 77 -10.65 10.56 4.16
C VAL A 77 -9.96 11.94 4.17
N VAL A 78 -10.62 12.98 3.64
CA VAL A 78 -10.04 14.34 3.65
C VAL A 78 -9.86 14.84 5.08
N VAL A 79 -10.86 14.66 5.94
CA VAL A 79 -10.81 15.14 7.32
C VAL A 79 -9.68 14.48 8.10
N LEU A 80 -9.59 13.16 8.02
CA LEU A 80 -8.56 12.39 8.72
C LEU A 80 -7.16 12.72 8.21
N LEU A 81 -6.94 12.77 6.89
CA LEU A 81 -5.61 13.00 6.33
C LEU A 81 -5.18 14.46 6.50
N HIS A 82 -6.05 15.41 6.16
CA HIS A 82 -5.70 16.83 6.23
C HIS A 82 -5.72 17.36 7.67
N PHE A 83 -6.87 17.30 8.35
CA PHE A 83 -7.03 17.89 9.68
C PHE A 83 -6.49 16.96 10.79
N GLY A 84 -6.68 15.65 10.64
CA GLY A 84 -6.19 14.68 11.63
C GLY A 84 -4.68 14.50 11.59
N LEU A 85 -4.12 14.19 10.42
CA LEU A 85 -2.71 13.83 10.24
C LEU A 85 -1.83 14.99 9.76
N GLY A 86 -2.39 16.09 9.28
CA GLY A 86 -1.65 17.29 8.90
C GLY A 86 -1.05 17.25 7.49
N PHE A 87 -1.58 16.41 6.59
CA PHE A 87 -1.18 16.41 5.18
C PHE A 87 -1.64 17.68 4.48
N ARG A 88 -0.84 18.21 3.54
CA ARG A 88 -1.25 19.37 2.74
C ARG A 88 -2.23 18.93 1.65
N LYS A 89 -3.17 19.80 1.28
CA LYS A 89 -4.21 19.44 0.30
C LYS A 89 -3.69 19.34 -1.13
N HIS A 90 -2.79 20.25 -1.50
CA HIS A 90 -2.39 20.52 -2.88
C HIS A 90 -1.13 19.76 -3.34
N ASN A 91 -0.59 18.86 -2.53
CA ASN A 91 0.63 18.12 -2.88
C ASN A 91 0.38 16.62 -3.04
N LEU A 92 1.27 15.98 -3.79
CA LEU A 92 1.26 14.52 -4.02
C LEU A 92 2.12 13.80 -2.97
N GLN A 93 1.99 14.20 -1.70
CA GLN A 93 2.70 13.56 -0.60
C GLN A 93 2.14 12.16 -0.29
N ILE A 94 0.86 11.95 -0.60
CA ILE A 94 0.16 10.68 -0.44
C ILE A 94 -0.06 10.09 -1.83
N GLU A 95 0.30 8.83 -1.98
CA GLU A 95 0.07 8.04 -3.17
C GLU A 95 -0.99 6.99 -2.86
N PHE A 96 -2.14 7.04 -3.53
CA PHE A 96 -3.19 6.06 -3.32
C PHE A 96 -2.93 4.83 -4.19
N ARG A 97 -2.79 3.66 -3.57
CA ARG A 97 -2.46 2.41 -4.26
C ARG A 97 -3.46 1.31 -3.94
N THR A 98 -4.08 0.78 -4.98
CA THR A 98 -4.89 -0.43 -4.91
C THR A 98 -3.97 -1.65 -5.00
N ALA A 99 -4.32 -2.73 -4.30
CA ALA A 99 -3.59 -4.00 -4.42
C ALA A 99 -3.61 -4.49 -5.87
N GLY A 100 -2.44 -4.83 -6.41
CA GLY A 100 -2.30 -5.48 -7.71
C GLY A 100 -2.36 -7.01 -7.59
N ASN A 101 -2.31 -7.70 -8.74
CA ASN A 101 -2.53 -9.15 -8.88
C ASN A 101 -1.61 -10.07 -8.05
N LEU A 102 -0.52 -9.59 -7.46
CA LEU A 102 0.45 -10.45 -6.75
C LEU A 102 0.96 -9.88 -5.41
N THR A 103 0.63 -8.63 -5.05
CA THR A 103 1.04 -8.02 -3.77
C THR A 103 -0.08 -7.16 -3.22
N THR A 104 -0.76 -7.67 -2.20
CA THR A 104 -1.66 -6.84 -1.39
C THR A 104 -0.79 -6.03 -0.42
N PHE A 105 -0.84 -4.70 -0.52
CA PHE A 105 -0.29 -3.84 0.52
C PHE A 105 -1.10 -4.10 1.78
N SER A 106 -0.53 -4.89 2.69
CA SER A 106 -1.16 -5.28 3.93
C SER A 106 -0.09 -5.55 4.96
N TRP A 107 -0.44 -5.30 6.22
CA TRP A 107 0.35 -5.72 7.36
C TRP A 107 0.60 -7.24 7.35
N ALA A 108 -0.29 -8.02 6.74
CA ALA A 108 -0.19 -9.47 6.67
C ALA A 108 1.11 -9.93 6.00
N TYR A 109 1.47 -9.35 4.85
CA TYR A 109 2.69 -9.72 4.14
C TYR A 109 3.95 -9.44 4.97
N GLY A 110 4.02 -8.27 5.60
CA GLY A 110 5.12 -7.94 6.52
C GLY A 110 5.18 -8.87 7.72
N SER A 111 4.03 -9.25 8.28
CA SER A 111 3.95 -10.19 9.39
C SER A 111 4.43 -11.59 9.02
N MET A 112 4.13 -12.04 7.79
CA MET A 112 4.60 -13.33 7.28
C MET A 112 6.11 -13.34 7.08
N ILE A 113 6.69 -12.29 6.48
CA ILE A 113 8.15 -12.16 6.35
C ILE A 113 8.81 -12.16 7.72
N TRP A 114 8.27 -11.38 8.65
CA TRP A 114 8.81 -11.32 10.00
C TRP A 114 8.74 -12.68 10.70
N ALA A 115 7.60 -13.38 10.63
CA ALA A 115 7.41 -14.68 11.26
C ALA A 115 8.31 -15.76 10.64
N ALA A 116 8.42 -15.78 9.31
CA ALA A 116 9.31 -16.70 8.60
C ALA A 116 10.77 -16.46 9.02
N ASN A 117 11.26 -15.23 8.95
CA ASN A 117 12.63 -14.89 9.33
C ASN A 117 12.89 -15.05 10.83
N HIS A 118 11.89 -14.84 11.70
CA HIS A 118 12.02 -15.08 13.13
C HIS A 118 12.18 -16.57 13.43
N TRP A 119 11.47 -17.44 12.72
CA TRP A 119 11.68 -18.90 12.79
C TRP A 119 13.07 -19.31 12.30
N PHE A 120 13.57 -18.71 11.22
CA PHE A 120 14.88 -19.03 10.66
C PHE A 120 16.06 -18.42 11.44
N ASN A 121 15.87 -17.33 12.18
CA ASN A 121 16.92 -16.72 13.02
C ASN A 121 17.38 -17.62 14.18
N ILE A 122 16.52 -18.58 14.58
CA ILE A 122 16.84 -19.54 15.65
C ILE A 122 17.73 -20.68 15.11
N TYR A 123 17.80 -20.88 13.78
CA TYR A 123 18.42 -22.07 13.18
C TYR A 123 19.42 -21.82 12.04
N GLN A 124 19.68 -20.58 11.62
CA GLN A 124 20.73 -20.34 10.64
C GLN A 124 22.11 -20.18 11.33
N PRO A 125 23.10 -21.04 11.02
CA PRO A 125 24.47 -20.58 11.12
C PRO A 125 24.57 -19.39 10.17
N LEU A 126 24.95 -18.22 10.71
CA LEU A 126 25.39 -17.06 9.94
C LEU A 126 26.10 -17.57 8.69
N CYS A 127 25.68 -17.10 7.50
CA CYS A 127 26.37 -17.37 6.24
C CYS A 127 27.86 -17.39 6.52
N LEU A 128 28.46 -18.59 6.61
CA LEU A 128 29.90 -18.71 6.62
C LEU A 128 30.27 -18.07 5.30
N ALA A 129 31.04 -16.98 5.37
CA ALA A 129 31.54 -16.33 4.18
C ALA A 129 32.19 -17.41 3.34
N GLU A 130 31.49 -17.85 2.29
CA GLU A 130 32.03 -18.80 1.34
C GLU A 130 33.18 -18.04 0.71
N GLU A 131 34.40 -18.44 1.05
CA GLU A 131 35.61 -17.89 0.46
C GLU A 131 35.42 -17.97 -1.05
N TRP A 132 35.21 -16.80 -1.66
CA TRP A 132 35.11 -16.65 -3.10
C TRP A 132 36.31 -17.38 -3.71
N PRO A 133 36.12 -18.40 -4.57
CA PRO A 133 37.25 -19.15 -5.09
C PRO A 133 38.04 -18.20 -5.99
N THR A 134 39.13 -17.65 -5.44
CA THR A 134 40.13 -16.97 -6.24
C THR A 134 40.72 -18.04 -7.13
N GLY A 135 40.35 -17.98 -8.41
CA GLY A 135 40.84 -18.90 -9.42
C GLY A 135 42.35 -19.07 -9.30
N LYS A 136 42.75 -20.29 -8.96
CA LYS A 136 44.11 -20.77 -9.20
C LYS A 136 44.00 -22.06 -9.99
N ASN A 137 44.45 -21.93 -11.23
CA ASN A 137 44.70 -23.02 -12.16
C ASN A 137 45.66 -24.01 -11.51
N ASN A 138 45.32 -25.30 -11.50
CA ASN A 138 46.05 -26.34 -12.24
C ASN A 138 45.61 -27.74 -11.81
N ALA A 139 45.38 -28.55 -12.85
CA ALA A 139 45.50 -30.01 -12.96
C ALA A 139 45.67 -30.84 -11.67
N ASP A 140 44.75 -31.79 -11.43
CA ASP A 140 45.14 -33.19 -11.53
C ASP A 140 43.98 -34.20 -11.60
N ASN A 141 44.16 -35.13 -12.53
CA ASN A 141 43.58 -36.45 -12.76
C ASN A 141 42.37 -36.96 -11.95
N GLY A 142 41.27 -37.17 -12.71
CA GLY A 142 40.77 -38.52 -13.01
C GLY A 142 40.32 -39.41 -11.86
N THR A 143 39.00 -39.47 -11.62
CA THR A 143 38.12 -40.67 -11.72
C THR A 143 36.79 -40.39 -11.00
N ARG A 144 35.68 -40.37 -11.74
CA ARG A 144 34.32 -40.42 -11.18
C ARG A 144 33.86 -41.87 -11.11
N PRO A 145 33.36 -42.39 -9.97
CA PRO A 145 32.49 -43.54 -10.02
C PRO A 145 31.09 -43.09 -10.47
N ARG A 146 30.60 -43.77 -11.51
CA ARG A 146 29.22 -43.76 -11.99
C ARG A 146 28.39 -44.65 -11.06
N GLY A 147 27.33 -44.10 -10.48
CA GLY A 147 26.27 -44.85 -9.81
C GLY A 147 24.93 -44.25 -10.23
N GLU A 148 24.17 -45.01 -11.00
CA GLU A 148 22.91 -44.67 -11.66
C GLU A 148 21.69 -45.09 -10.82
N LEU A 149 20.55 -44.49 -11.22
CA LEU A 149 19.12 -44.80 -10.94
C LEU A 149 18.53 -44.27 -9.63
#